data_AF-A0A0K9P8B7-F1
#
_entry.id   AF-A0A0K9P8B7-F1
#
_cell.length_a   1.000
_cell.length_b   1.000
_cell.length_c   1.000
_cell.angle_alpha   90.00
_cell.angle_beta   90.00
_cell.angle_gamma   90.00
#
_symmetry.space_group_name_H-M   'P 1'
#
loop_
_entity.id
_entity.type
_entity.pdbx_description
1 polymer ?
#
loop_
_entity_poly.entity_id
_entity_poly.type
_entity_poly.pdbx_seq_one_letter_code
_entity_poly.pdbx_strand_id
1 'polypeptide(L)'
;MNSTKLTAEVGATTLMEFVGKEGEDVGGDLTILVSHLQYACKRIASIVASPIGVEVSGGSGDDVGSSSSSAGRDVPKPLDIVSNDIILSSLKKSGKVVVMASEEDESPVWITDDGPFVVVTDPLDVSRNIDASIPTGTI
;
A
#
# COMPACT_ATOMS: atom_id res chain seq x y z
N MET A 1 -9.45 23.47 46.00
CA MET A 1 -9.86 22.20 45.36
C MET A 1 -8.94 21.99 44.17
N ASN A 2 -7.88 21.20 44.36
CA ASN A 2 -6.92 20.93 43.29
C ASN A 2 -7.57 19.93 42.33
N SER A 3 -7.87 20.40 41.12
CA SER A 3 -8.31 19.56 40.01
C SER A 3 -7.11 18.74 39.54
N THR A 4 -7.12 17.46 39.88
CA THR A 4 -6.16 16.48 39.41
C THR A 4 -6.25 16.42 37.88
N LYS A 5 -5.27 17.02 37.20
CA LYS A 5 -5.04 16.80 35.77
C LYS A 5 -4.80 15.30 35.60
N LEU A 6 -5.76 14.61 34.99
CA LEU A 6 -5.60 13.23 34.55
C LEU A 6 -4.70 13.26 33.31
N THR A 7 -3.38 13.41 33.51
CA THR A 7 -2.41 13.16 32.46
C THR A 7 -2.23 11.66 32.36
N ALA A 8 -3.12 11.01 31.60
CA ALA A 8 -2.72 9.74 30.99
C ALA A 8 -1.62 10.11 29.99
N GLU A 9 -0.36 9.89 30.36
CA GLU A 9 0.70 9.75 29.35
C GLU A 9 0.33 8.53 28.49
N VAL A 10 -0.38 8.80 27.39
CA VAL A 10 -0.57 7.83 26.33
C VAL A 10 0.77 7.77 25.61
N GLY A 11 1.67 6.91 26.07
CA GLY A 11 3.02 6.73 25.51
C GLY A 11 3.06 6.12 24.11
N ALA A 12 1.99 6.23 23.33
CA ALA A 12 1.89 5.71 21.96
C ALA A 12 1.52 6.84 21.00
N THR A 13 2.52 7.38 20.32
CA THR A 13 2.35 8.36 19.23
C THR A 13 1.98 7.63 17.95
N THR A 14 0.92 8.06 17.29
CA THR A 14 0.54 7.55 15.97
C THR A 14 1.45 8.12 14.88
N LEU A 15 1.53 7.44 13.73
CA LEU A 15 2.29 7.94 12.57
C LEU A 15 1.87 9.38 12.19
N MET A 16 0.58 9.69 12.25
CA MET A 16 0.07 11.01 11.84
C MET A 16 0.36 12.11 12.86
N GLU A 17 0.40 11.78 14.15
CA GLU A 17 0.85 12.70 15.20
C GLU A 17 2.35 13.02 15.02
N PHE A 18 3.16 11.99 14.77
CA PHE A 18 4.61 12.15 14.55
C PHE A 18 4.95 12.93 13.28
N VAL A 19 4.28 12.63 12.17
CA VAL A 19 4.49 13.34 10.88
C VAL A 19 3.90 14.75 10.92
N GLY A 20 2.89 14.97 11.76
CA GLY A 20 2.28 16.27 11.99
C GLY A 20 3.01 17.12 13.03
N LYS A 21 2.25 17.98 13.70
CA LYS A 21 2.77 19.02 14.61
C LYS A 21 3.32 18.52 15.94
N GLU A 22 3.16 17.24 16.27
CA GLU A 22 3.66 16.67 17.52
C GLU A 22 5.04 16.00 17.36
N GLY A 23 5.54 15.86 16.13
CA GLY A 23 6.89 15.32 15.84
C GLY A 23 7.71 16.20 14.90
N GLU A 24 7.99 15.74 13.68
CA GLU A 24 8.92 16.41 12.75
C GLU A 24 8.32 17.60 11.97
N ASP A 25 7.01 17.81 12.02
CA ASP A 25 6.28 18.85 11.26
C ASP A 25 6.75 18.96 9.79
N VAL A 26 6.57 17.88 9.04
CA VAL A 26 7.12 17.74 7.68
C VAL A 26 6.40 18.57 6.60
N GLY A 27 5.49 19.45 7.02
CA GLY A 27 4.65 20.26 6.15
C GLY A 27 3.35 19.57 5.71
N GLY A 28 2.29 20.37 5.56
CA GLY A 28 0.93 19.87 5.36
C GLY A 28 0.74 18.99 4.11
N ASP A 29 1.45 19.29 3.01
CA ASP A 29 1.35 18.50 1.78
C ASP A 29 1.89 17.07 1.95
N LEU A 30 3.03 16.93 2.62
CA LEU A 30 3.62 15.61 2.87
C LEU A 30 2.81 14.85 3.92
N THR A 31 2.28 15.53 4.95
CA THR A 31 1.34 14.91 5.91
C THR A 31 0.11 14.34 5.20
N ILE A 32 -0.47 15.07 4.24
CA ILE A 32 -1.60 14.57 3.43
C ILE A 32 -1.17 13.34 2.62
N LEU A 33 -0.05 13.41 1.90
CA LEU A 33 0.45 12.27 1.11
C LEU A 33 0.68 11.01 1.98
N VAL A 34 1.36 11.15 3.10
CA VAL A 34 1.63 10.04 4.03
C VAL A 34 0.34 9.45 4.59
N SER A 35 -0.67 10.25 4.87
CA SER A 35 -1.97 9.74 5.34
C SER A 35 -2.66 8.85 4.30
N HIS A 36 -2.55 9.20 3.01
CA HIS A 36 -3.11 8.43 1.91
C HIS A 36 -2.32 7.14 1.66
N LEU A 37 -0.99 7.19 1.74
CA LEU A 37 -0.14 5.99 1.67
C LEU A 37 -0.40 5.05 2.85
N GLN A 38 -0.53 5.59 4.07
CA GLN A 38 -0.88 4.80 5.25
C GLN A 38 -2.22 4.07 5.07
N TYR A 39 -3.21 4.73 4.47
CA TYR A 39 -4.48 4.10 4.12
C TYR A 39 -4.30 2.96 3.11
N ALA A 40 -3.54 3.20 2.04
CA ALA A 40 -3.24 2.19 1.02
C ALA A 40 -2.59 0.94 1.63
N CYS A 41 -1.53 1.10 2.43
CA CYS A 41 -0.84 -0.01 3.09
C CYS A 41 -1.76 -0.79 4.03
N LYS A 42 -2.60 -0.10 4.83
CA LYS A 42 -3.61 -0.77 5.69
C LYS A 42 -4.60 -1.58 4.87
N ARG A 43 -5.02 -1.06 3.71
CA ARG A 43 -5.97 -1.74 2.83
C ARG A 43 -5.33 -2.99 2.19
N ILE A 44 -4.10 -2.89 1.69
CA ILE A 44 -3.33 -4.01 1.15
C ILE A 44 -3.14 -5.07 2.22
N ALA A 45 -2.65 -4.71 3.40
CA ALA A 45 -2.46 -5.65 4.52
C ALA A 45 -3.76 -6.37 4.90
N SER A 46 -4.89 -5.66 4.89
CA SER A 46 -6.20 -6.26 5.15
C SER A 46 -6.64 -7.27 4.08
N ILE A 47 -6.27 -7.06 2.82
CA ILE A 47 -6.59 -7.99 1.72
C ILE A 47 -5.67 -9.20 1.77
N VAL A 48 -4.36 -8.98 1.93
CA VAL A 48 -3.34 -10.03 2.07
C VAL A 48 -3.68 -10.97 3.24
N ALA A 49 -4.15 -10.42 4.37
CA ALA A 49 -4.55 -11.20 5.54
C ALA A 49 -5.95 -11.82 5.44
N SER A 50 -6.70 -11.59 4.35
CA SER A 50 -8.07 -12.10 4.19
C SER A 50 -8.10 -13.42 3.40
N PRO A 51 -9.15 -14.25 3.56
CA PRO A 51 -9.36 -15.44 2.73
C PRO A 51 -9.42 -15.13 1.23
N ILE A 52 -9.91 -13.94 0.87
CA ILE A 52 -9.94 -13.44 -0.52
C ILE A 52 -8.52 -13.27 -1.06
N GLY A 53 -7.56 -12.82 -0.24
CA GLY A 53 -6.16 -12.73 -0.63
C GLY A 53 -5.56 -14.09 -1.02
N VAL A 54 -6.00 -15.16 -0.34
CA VAL A 54 -5.61 -16.55 -0.61
C VAL A 54 -6.27 -17.11 -1.87
N GLU A 55 -7.54 -16.79 -2.12
CA GLU A 55 -8.25 -17.18 -3.36
C GLU A 55 -7.73 -16.43 -4.59
N VAL A 56 -7.30 -15.18 -4.41
CA VAL A 56 -6.77 -14.31 -5.46
C VAL A 56 -5.29 -14.61 -5.74
N SER A 57 -4.53 -15.12 -4.75
CA SER A 57 -3.15 -15.62 -4.95
C SER A 57 -3.12 -17.03 -5.51
N GLY A 58 -4.01 -17.91 -5.04
CA GLY A 58 -4.18 -19.28 -5.50
C GLY A 58 -5.32 -19.37 -6.52
N GLY A 59 -5.03 -19.07 -7.78
CA GLY A 59 -5.99 -19.27 -8.87
C GLY A 59 -6.68 -20.63 -8.74
N SER A 60 -8.02 -20.63 -8.87
CA SER A 60 -8.89 -21.79 -8.73
C SER A 60 -8.27 -23.04 -9.35
N GLY A 61 -7.80 -23.95 -8.50
CA GLY A 61 -7.07 -25.16 -8.89
C GLY A 61 -7.72 -26.41 -8.33
N ASP A 62 -9.03 -26.54 -8.55
CA ASP A 62 -9.78 -27.80 -8.39
C ASP A 62 -9.99 -28.44 -9.77
N ASP A 63 -8.97 -28.43 -10.63
CA ASP A 63 -8.99 -29.12 -11.92
C ASP A 63 -7.92 -30.21 -11.99
N VAL A 64 -8.44 -31.42 -11.88
CA VAL A 64 -7.80 -32.71 -12.12
C VAL A 64 -7.22 -32.71 -13.54
N GLY A 65 -5.89 -32.56 -13.63
CA GLY A 65 -5.06 -33.01 -14.73
C GLY A 65 -5.44 -32.55 -16.14
N SER A 66 -4.76 -31.53 -16.66
CA SER A 66 -4.22 -31.49 -18.02
C SER A 66 -3.49 -30.18 -18.31
N SER A 67 -2.23 -30.31 -18.73
CA SER A 67 -1.51 -29.48 -19.72
C SER A 67 -1.70 -27.95 -19.74
N SER A 68 -0.56 -27.27 -19.53
CA SER A 68 -0.13 -26.05 -20.23
C SER A 68 -0.95 -24.77 -20.02
N SER A 69 -0.54 -23.98 -19.04
CA SER A 69 -0.23 -22.57 -19.32
C SER A 69 0.97 -22.15 -18.48
N SER A 70 2.03 -21.75 -19.18
CA SER A 70 3.29 -21.34 -18.61
C SER A 70 3.08 -20.14 -17.68
N ALA A 71 3.19 -20.35 -16.37
CA ALA A 71 3.41 -19.27 -15.41
C ALA A 71 4.78 -18.64 -15.72
N GLY A 72 4.80 -17.67 -16.64
CA GLY A 72 5.96 -16.83 -16.90
C GLY A 72 6.27 -15.99 -15.66
N ARG A 73 7.55 -15.67 -15.45
CA ARG A 73 8.01 -14.79 -14.36
C ARG A 73 7.49 -13.35 -14.46
N ASP A 74 6.93 -12.98 -15.61
CA ASP A 74 6.66 -11.60 -16.01
C ASP A 74 5.14 -11.28 -16.11
N VAL A 75 4.27 -12.14 -15.58
CA VAL A 75 2.82 -11.85 -15.54
C VAL A 75 2.45 -11.44 -14.11
N PRO A 76 1.98 -10.20 -13.89
CA PRO A 76 1.54 -9.72 -12.58
C PRO A 76 0.51 -10.67 -11.97
N LYS A 77 0.67 -11.02 -10.69
CA LYS A 77 -0.36 -11.79 -10.00
C LYS A 77 -1.59 -10.89 -9.76
N PRO A 78 -2.79 -11.47 -9.62
CA PRO A 78 -3.98 -10.68 -9.32
C PRO A 78 -3.84 -9.77 -8.08
N LEU A 79 -3.06 -10.17 -7.08
CA LEU A 79 -2.82 -9.37 -5.88
C LEU A 79 -1.86 -8.19 -6.12
N ASP A 80 -0.94 -8.33 -7.07
CA ASP A 80 0.00 -7.26 -7.47
C ASP A 80 -0.79 -6.14 -8.16
N ILE A 81 -1.66 -6.51 -9.11
CA ILE A 81 -2.56 -5.58 -9.81
C ILE A 81 -3.46 -4.84 -8.81
N VAL A 82 -4.07 -5.56 -7.87
CA VAL A 82 -4.95 -4.96 -6.85
C VAL A 82 -4.17 -4.01 -5.94
N SER A 83 -2.94 -4.37 -5.55
CA SER A 83 -2.10 -3.51 -4.71
C SER A 83 -1.68 -2.24 -5.45
N ASN A 84 -1.31 -2.36 -6.73
CA ASN A 84 -0.99 -1.23 -7.61
C ASN A 84 -2.19 -0.28 -7.73
N ASP A 85 -3.39 -0.80 -8.00
CA ASP A 85 -4.62 -0.02 -8.12
C ASP A 85 -5.01 0.71 -6.83
N ILE A 86 -4.80 0.08 -5.67
CA ILE A 86 -5.05 0.69 -4.36
C ILE A 86 -4.12 1.88 -4.12
N ILE A 87 -2.83 1.73 -4.42
CA ILE A 87 -1.85 2.80 -4.28
C ILE A 87 -2.17 3.92 -5.25
N LEU A 88 -2.31 3.64 -6.55
CA LEU A 88 -2.64 4.63 -7.58
C LEU A 88 -3.91 5.42 -7.23
N SER A 89 -4.96 4.73 -6.78
CA SER A 89 -6.21 5.37 -6.36
C SER A 89 -6.04 6.26 -5.13
N SER A 90 -5.19 5.86 -4.18
CA SER A 90 -4.90 6.63 -2.98
C SER A 90 -4.07 7.88 -3.29
N LEU A 91 -3.07 7.75 -4.18
CA LEU A 91 -2.26 8.87 -4.65
C LEU A 91 -3.11 9.88 -5.44
N LYS A 92 -3.97 9.43 -6.35
CA LYS A 92 -4.95 10.27 -7.06
C LYS A 92 -5.80 11.09 -6.09
N LYS A 93 -6.32 10.45 -5.04
CA LYS A 93 -7.16 11.13 -4.03
C LYS A 93 -6.39 12.08 -3.13
N SER A 94 -5.07 11.93 -2.98
CA SER A 94 -4.26 12.87 -2.21
C SER A 94 -4.20 14.24 -2.87
N GLY A 95 -4.23 14.28 -4.21
CA GLY A 95 -4.01 15.50 -4.99
C GLY A 95 -2.62 16.10 -4.81
N LYS A 96 -1.63 15.31 -4.36
CA LYS A 96 -0.26 15.78 -4.07
C LYS A 96 0.82 15.17 -4.97
N VAL A 97 0.46 14.23 -5.83
CA VAL A 97 1.41 13.46 -6.65
C VAL A 97 1.17 13.75 -8.13
N VAL A 98 2.23 14.14 -8.85
CA VAL A 98 2.17 14.37 -10.30
C VAL A 98 2.34 13.09 -11.10
N VAL A 99 3.24 12.21 -10.66
CA VAL A 99 3.61 10.98 -11.38
C VAL A 99 3.84 9.86 -10.38
N MET A 100 3.34 8.68 -10.74
CA MET A 100 3.65 7.41 -10.08
C MET A 100 4.44 6.52 -11.04
N ALA A 101 5.54 5.92 -10.57
CA ALA A 101 6.20 4.80 -11.23
C ALA A 101 6.05 3.56 -10.34
N SER A 102 5.66 2.43 -10.95
CA SER A 102 5.42 1.17 -10.25
C SER A 102 6.23 0.05 -10.90
N GLU A 103 6.63 -0.96 -10.13
CA GLU A 103 7.19 -2.21 -10.69
C GLU A 103 6.20 -2.86 -11.68
N GLU A 104 4.90 -2.72 -11.43
CA GLU A 104 3.83 -3.41 -12.18
C GLU A 104 3.44 -2.71 -13.49
N ASP A 105 3.96 -1.51 -13.76
CA ASP A 105 3.62 -0.70 -14.92
C ASP A 105 4.83 -0.56 -15.87
N GLU A 106 4.63 -0.80 -17.16
CA GLU A 106 5.70 -0.62 -18.17
C GLU A 106 6.19 0.83 -18.31
N SER A 107 5.38 1.80 -17.87
CA SER A 107 5.69 3.22 -17.99
C SER A 107 5.05 4.02 -16.85
N PRO A 108 5.67 5.13 -16.41
CA PRO A 108 5.12 5.97 -15.35
C PRO A 108 3.72 6.52 -15.70
N VAL A 109 2.85 6.55 -14.70
CA VAL A 109 1.49 7.05 -14.79
C VAL A 109 1.44 8.50 -14.33
N TRP A 110 1.05 9.40 -15.24
CA TRP A 110 0.77 10.80 -14.93
C TRP A 110 -0.59 10.92 -14.24
N ILE A 111 -0.62 11.57 -13.07
CA ILE A 111 -1.78 11.69 -12.19
C ILE A 111 -2.37 13.11 -12.25
N THR A 112 -1.55 14.13 -12.04
CA THR A 112 -1.94 15.56 -12.16
C THR A 112 -0.83 16.34 -12.88
N ASP A 113 -1.18 17.52 -13.40
CA ASP A 113 -0.22 18.46 -13.98
C ASP A 113 0.48 19.32 -12.91
N ASP A 114 -0.06 19.35 -11.69
CA ASP A 114 0.38 20.18 -10.58
C ASP A 114 0.39 19.43 -9.24
N GLY A 115 1.59 19.20 -8.69
CA GLY A 115 1.75 18.50 -7.43
C GLY A 115 3.21 18.52 -6.96
N PRO A 116 3.45 18.60 -5.63
CA PRO A 116 4.80 18.72 -5.11
C PRO A 116 5.62 17.41 -5.13
N PHE A 117 4.99 16.25 -5.39
CA PHE A 117 5.65 14.94 -5.22
C PHE A 117 5.58 14.02 -6.43
N VAL A 118 6.61 13.19 -6.56
CA VAL A 118 6.67 12.00 -7.41
C VAL A 118 6.76 10.79 -6.49
N VAL A 119 6.04 9.71 -6.81
CA VAL A 119 6.09 8.45 -6.03
C VAL A 119 6.63 7.33 -6.91
N VAL A 120 7.59 6.58 -6.38
CA VAL A 120 8.09 5.33 -6.98
C VAL A 120 7.78 4.23 -5.98
N THR A 121 7.20 3.12 -6.44
CA THR A 121 6.73 2.07 -5.54
C THR A 121 6.95 0.67 -6.10
N ASP A 122 7.20 -0.27 -5.19
CA ASP A 122 6.88 -1.68 -5.39
C ASP A 122 5.61 -1.95 -4.57
N PRO A 123 4.45 -2.14 -5.22
CA PRO A 123 3.18 -2.24 -4.52
C PRO A 123 3.10 -3.48 -3.63
N LEU A 124 3.83 -4.56 -3.95
CA LEU A 124 3.78 -5.82 -3.21
C LEU A 124 5.05 -6.70 -3.40
N ASP A 125 6.11 -6.38 -2.65
CA ASP A 125 7.36 -7.12 -2.66
C ASP A 125 7.15 -8.58 -2.18
N VAL A 126 7.70 -9.52 -2.94
CA VAL A 126 7.64 -10.96 -2.67
C VAL A 126 6.23 -11.56 -2.75
N SER A 127 5.33 -11.01 -3.56
CA SER A 127 3.98 -11.58 -3.82
C SER A 127 3.98 -13.06 -4.25
N ARG A 128 5.12 -13.53 -4.77
CA ARG A 128 5.36 -14.94 -5.11
C ARG A 128 5.20 -15.93 -3.95
N ASN A 129 5.35 -15.49 -2.70
CA ASN A 129 5.36 -16.34 -1.52
C ASN A 129 4.18 -16.13 -0.55
N ILE A 130 3.12 -15.42 -0.98
CA ILE A 130 1.91 -15.20 -0.18
C ILE A 130 1.34 -16.55 0.32
N ASP A 131 1.32 -17.57 -0.55
CA ASP A 131 0.79 -18.91 -0.24
C ASP A 131 1.62 -19.66 0.82
N ALA A 132 2.90 -19.29 0.95
CA ALA A 132 3.80 -19.83 1.97
C ALA A 132 3.77 -19.02 3.28
N SER A 133 2.91 -18.00 3.39
CA SER A 133 2.84 -17.10 4.55
C SER A 133 4.19 -16.45 4.90
N ILE A 134 5.02 -16.19 3.90
CA ILE A 134 6.29 -15.48 4.07
C ILE A 134 6.01 -13.98 4.21
N PRO A 135 6.77 -13.24 5.04
CA PRO A 135 6.63 -11.79 5.11
C PRO A 135 6.74 -11.13 3.73
N THR A 136 5.73 -10.32 3.40
CA THR A 136 5.61 -9.50 2.19
C THR A 136 5.37 -8.06 2.61
N GLY A 137 5.74 -7.10 1.76
CA GLY A 137 5.64 -5.68 2.07
C GLY A 137 5.34 -4.81 0.85
N THR A 138 5.32 -3.50 1.06
CA THR A 138 5.24 -2.47 0.03
C THR A 138 6.44 -1.56 0.21
N ILE A 139 7.09 -1.16 -0.88
CA ILE A 139 8.24 -0.23 -0.89
C ILE A 139 7.82 1.08 -1.55
#